data_AF-A0A8T3X000-F1
#
_entry.id   AF-A0A8T3X000-F1
#
_cell.length_a   1.000
_cell.length_b   1.000
_cell.length_c   1.000
_cell.angle_alpha   90.00
_cell.angle_beta   90.00
_cell.angle_gamma   90.00
#
_symmetry.space_group_name_H-M   'P 1'
#
loop_
_entity.id
_entity.type
_entity.pdbx_description
1 polymer ?
#
loop_
_entity_poly.entity_id
_entity_poly.type
_entity_poly.pdbx_seq_one_letter_code
_entity_poly.pdbx_strand_id
1 'polypeptide(L)'
;MANTHVKRENALRYAFVKILLKAPVRQLKFFDGTISLTFFGQRLSDKIVLKKEDHVAEWSRRRKEIFIDKKFKPSDMERSFKALCIHEVIEKFLVEKFGLRLDEEAHVVATRKEKEYLESKGGSWKSHELMVYWDWHKQGER
;
A
#
# COMPACT_ATOMS: atom_id res chain seq x y z
N MET A 1 17.78 19.99 26.71
CA MET A 1 18.56 19.10 25.82
C MET A 1 17.70 18.06 25.07
N ALA A 2 16.46 17.78 25.49
CA ALA A 2 15.56 16.83 24.78
C ALA A 2 15.18 17.26 23.34
N ASN A 3 15.13 18.56 23.06
CA ASN A 3 14.63 19.11 21.79
C ASN A 3 15.58 18.83 20.60
N THR A 4 16.87 18.60 20.85
CA THR A 4 17.87 18.35 19.80
C THR A 4 17.89 16.89 19.35
N HIS A 5 17.64 15.96 20.28
CA HIS A 5 17.55 14.52 20.00
C HIS A 5 16.33 14.19 19.13
N VAL A 6 15.15 14.68 19.52
CA VAL A 6 13.90 14.49 18.76
C VAL A 6 14.03 15.06 17.35
N LYS A 7 14.65 16.25 17.19
CA LYS A 7 14.91 16.85 15.87
C LYS A 7 15.82 15.98 15.00
N ARG A 8 16.85 15.36 15.58
CA ARG A 8 17.79 14.50 14.86
C ARG A 8 17.14 13.18 14.45
N GLU A 9 16.35 12.57 15.32
CA GLU A 9 15.59 11.35 15.03
C GLU A 9 14.58 11.57 13.90
N ASN A 10 13.83 12.68 13.96
CA ASN A 10 12.89 13.04 12.89
C ASN A 10 13.59 13.28 11.55
N ALA A 11 14.76 13.93 11.55
CA ALA A 11 15.55 14.13 10.34
C ALA A 11 16.02 12.79 9.74
N LEU A 12 16.43 11.83 10.58
CA LEU A 12 16.83 10.49 10.15
C LEU A 12 15.64 9.70 9.58
N ARG A 13 14.47 9.72 10.25
CA ARG A 13 13.24 9.07 9.75
C ARG A 13 12.83 9.64 8.39
N TYR A 14 12.86 10.96 8.24
CA TYR A 14 12.53 11.63 6.99
C TYR A 14 13.53 11.29 5.86
N ALA A 15 14.83 11.24 6.17
CA ALA A 15 15.84 10.81 5.21
C ALA A 15 15.62 9.34 4.79
N PHE A 16 15.23 8.48 5.72
CA PHE A 16 14.93 7.08 5.43
C PHE A 16 13.69 6.92 4.54
N VAL A 17 12.60 7.64 4.82
CA VAL A 17 11.41 7.67 3.95
C VAL A 17 11.78 8.13 2.53
N LYS A 18 12.63 9.14 2.38
CA LYS A 18 13.14 9.58 1.05
C LYS A 18 13.87 8.48 0.29
N ILE A 19 14.61 7.61 0.98
CA ILE A 19 15.29 6.47 0.36
C ILE A 19 14.23 5.45 -0.11
N LEU A 20 13.27 5.11 0.74
CA LEU A 20 12.19 4.17 0.43
C LEU A 20 11.32 4.65 -0.74
N LEU A 21 11.04 5.95 -0.82
CA LEU A 21 10.32 6.56 -1.95
C LEU A 21 11.05 6.35 -3.29
N LYS A 22 12.38 6.25 -3.29
CA LYS A 22 13.18 5.98 -4.50
C LYS A 22 13.39 4.50 -4.77
N ALA A 23 13.12 3.63 -3.79
CA ALA A 23 13.31 2.20 -3.94
C ALA A 23 12.30 1.62 -4.95
N PRO A 24 12.73 0.86 -5.96
CA PRO A 24 11.82 0.29 -6.93
C PRO A 24 11.14 -0.98 -6.39
N VAL A 25 9.91 -1.21 -6.83
CA VAL A 25 9.27 -2.54 -6.75
C VAL A 25 9.80 -3.38 -7.90
N ARG A 26 10.26 -4.60 -7.61
CA ARG A 26 10.82 -5.55 -8.59
C ARG A 26 10.18 -6.91 -8.45
N GLN A 27 10.31 -7.74 -9.49
CA GLN A 27 9.87 -9.16 -9.46
C GLN A 27 8.41 -9.35 -9.01
N LEU A 28 7.53 -8.41 -9.35
CA LEU A 28 6.12 -8.45 -9.00
C LEU A 28 5.42 -9.61 -9.72
N LYS A 29 4.73 -10.45 -8.95
CA LYS A 29 3.94 -11.59 -9.44
C LYS A 29 2.62 -11.67 -8.67
N PHE A 30 1.57 -12.03 -9.40
CA PHE A 30 0.26 -12.41 -8.87
C PHE A 30 0.00 -13.85 -9.32
N PHE A 31 -0.18 -14.78 -8.39
CA PHE A 31 -0.44 -16.19 -8.67
C PHE A 31 -1.25 -16.81 -7.54
N ASP A 32 -2.22 -17.66 -7.85
CA ASP A 32 -3.01 -18.45 -6.89
C ASP A 32 -3.48 -17.66 -5.65
N GLY A 33 -4.08 -16.48 -5.88
CA GLY A 33 -4.56 -15.62 -4.79
C GLY A 33 -3.45 -15.08 -3.87
N THR A 34 -2.23 -14.97 -4.38
CA THR A 34 -1.06 -14.45 -3.65
C THR A 34 -0.41 -13.35 -4.47
N ILE A 35 0.04 -12.30 -3.78
CA ILE A 35 0.96 -11.30 -4.31
C ILE A 35 2.37 -11.63 -3.79
N SER A 36 3.37 -11.54 -4.66
CA SER A 36 4.77 -11.56 -4.27
C SER A 36 5.55 -10.49 -5.03
N LEU A 37 6.42 -9.77 -4.33
CA LEU A 37 7.26 -8.73 -4.92
C LEU A 37 8.56 -8.59 -4.14
N THR A 38 9.55 -7.94 -4.73
CA THR A 38 10.77 -7.51 -4.05
C THR A 38 10.73 -6.00 -3.88
N PHE A 39 10.91 -5.55 -2.64
CA PHE A 39 11.00 -4.13 -2.30
C PHE A 39 12.12 -3.92 -1.28
N PHE A 40 12.95 -2.91 -1.52
CA PHE A 40 14.08 -2.57 -0.64
C PHE A 40 14.99 -3.77 -0.29
N GLY A 41 15.27 -4.61 -1.30
CA GLY A 41 16.11 -5.81 -1.15
C GLY A 41 15.46 -6.98 -0.41
N GLN A 42 14.21 -6.85 0.01
CA GLN A 42 13.46 -7.89 0.71
C GLN A 42 12.37 -8.47 -0.18
N ARG A 43 12.19 -9.78 -0.11
CA ARG A 43 11.07 -10.45 -0.77
C ARG A 43 9.85 -10.41 0.15
N LEU A 44 8.76 -9.87 -0.36
CA LEU A 44 7.47 -9.76 0.30
C LEU A 44 6.48 -10.72 -0.36
N SER A 45 5.58 -11.28 0.44
CA SER A 45 4.50 -12.12 -0.07
C SER A 45 3.33 -12.15 0.90
N ASP A 46 2.12 -12.01 0.37
CA ASP A 46 0.89 -12.07 1.15
C ASP A 46 -0.25 -12.72 0.37
N LYS A 47 -1.16 -13.35 1.11
CA LYS A 47 -2.39 -13.92 0.58
C LYS A 47 -3.43 -12.81 0.36
N ILE A 48 -4.15 -12.92 -0.74
CA ILE A 48 -5.22 -12.02 -1.13
C ILE A 48 -6.54 -12.75 -0.93
N VAL A 49 -7.41 -12.16 -0.11
CA VAL A 49 -8.72 -12.70 0.24
C VAL A 49 -9.79 -11.73 -0.25
N LEU A 50 -10.62 -12.19 -1.19
CA LEU A 50 -11.76 -11.42 -1.66
C LEU A 50 -12.94 -11.61 -0.70
N LYS A 51 -13.34 -10.54 -0.01
CA LYS A 51 -14.47 -10.56 0.93
C LYS A 51 -15.16 -9.20 0.91
N LYS A 52 -16.46 -9.17 1.17
CA LYS A 52 -17.16 -7.90 1.34
C LYS A 52 -16.65 -7.26 2.64
N GLU A 53 -15.96 -6.14 2.52
CA GLU A 53 -15.40 -5.37 3.64
C GLU A 53 -15.94 -3.93 3.59
N ASP A 54 -15.78 -3.22 4.70
CA ASP A 54 -16.12 -1.80 4.83
C ASP A 54 -15.03 -0.87 4.30
N HIS A 55 -13.94 -1.43 3.77
CA HIS A 55 -12.86 -0.72 3.08
C HIS A 55 -12.62 -1.36 1.72
N VAL A 56 -12.12 -0.56 0.77
CA VAL A 56 -11.74 -1.00 -0.57
C VAL A 56 -10.66 -2.07 -0.52
N ALA A 57 -9.65 -1.83 0.32
CA ALA A 57 -8.56 -2.74 0.62
C ALA A 57 -8.16 -2.54 2.08
N GLU A 58 -7.76 -3.62 2.75
CA GLU A 58 -7.19 -3.57 4.09
C GLU A 58 -6.21 -4.74 4.27
N TRP A 59 -5.01 -4.45 4.79
CA TRP A 59 -4.18 -5.48 5.39
C TRP A 59 -4.59 -5.77 6.84
N SER A 60 -4.98 -7.03 7.11
CA SER A 60 -5.21 -7.49 8.47
C SER A 60 -3.92 -7.90 9.17
N ARG A 61 -3.54 -7.14 10.20
CA ARG A 61 -2.42 -7.47 11.11
C ARG A 61 -2.53 -8.85 11.74
N ARG A 62 -3.75 -9.26 12.11
CA ARG A 62 -4.00 -10.53 12.81
C ARG A 62 -3.90 -11.75 11.89
N ARG A 63 -4.42 -11.64 10.67
CA ARG A 63 -4.52 -12.79 9.74
C ARG A 63 -3.40 -12.83 8.72
N LYS A 64 -2.62 -11.75 8.59
CA LYS A 64 -1.56 -11.60 7.56
C LYS A 64 -2.12 -11.84 6.15
N GLU A 65 -3.29 -11.27 5.91
CA GLU A 65 -4.05 -11.38 4.67
C GLU A 65 -4.42 -9.96 4.21
N ILE A 66 -4.51 -9.78 2.90
CA ILE A 66 -5.02 -8.58 2.26
C ILE A 66 -6.47 -8.85 1.91
N PHE A 67 -7.39 -8.07 2.48
CA PHE A 67 -8.81 -8.14 2.15
C PHE A 67 -9.14 -7.09 1.10
N ILE A 68 -9.92 -7.47 0.09
CA ILE A 68 -10.40 -6.57 -0.96
C ILE A 68 -11.90 -6.75 -1.14
N ASP A 69 -12.66 -5.65 -1.23
CA ASP A 69 -14.12 -5.71 -1.42
C ASP A 69 -14.49 -6.41 -2.74
N LYS A 70 -15.47 -7.32 -2.67
CA LYS A 70 -16.01 -8.04 -3.84
C LYS A 70 -16.78 -7.15 -4.82
N LYS A 71 -17.17 -5.93 -4.45
CA LYS A 71 -17.90 -4.99 -5.33
C LYS A 71 -17.07 -4.38 -6.46
N PHE A 72 -15.76 -4.53 -6.36
CA PHE A 72 -14.79 -4.10 -7.36
C PHE A 72 -15.12 -4.88 -8.70
N LYS A 73 -15.25 -4.19 -9.87
CA LYS A 73 -15.71 -4.76 -11.18
C LYS A 73 -14.62 -5.02 -12.27
N PRO A 74 -14.56 -6.20 -12.93
CA PRO A 74 -13.39 -6.71 -13.69
C PRO A 74 -12.72 -5.83 -14.75
N SER A 75 -13.48 -5.06 -15.52
CA SER A 75 -13.00 -4.37 -16.74
C SER A 75 -12.17 -3.11 -16.48
N ASP A 76 -12.45 -2.40 -15.38
CA ASP A 76 -11.69 -1.21 -14.94
C ASP A 76 -10.75 -1.55 -13.76
N MET A 77 -10.75 -2.81 -13.36
CA MET A 77 -10.32 -3.25 -12.04
C MET A 77 -8.94 -3.83 -11.95
N GLU A 78 -8.50 -4.61 -12.93
CA GLU A 78 -7.40 -5.53 -12.68
C GLU A 78 -6.11 -4.78 -12.27
N ARG A 79 -5.90 -3.60 -12.87
CA ARG A 79 -4.77 -2.72 -12.54
C ARG A 79 -4.96 -2.04 -11.19
N SER A 80 -6.14 -1.49 -10.92
CA SER A 80 -6.51 -0.86 -9.64
C SER A 80 -6.39 -1.85 -8.46
N PHE A 81 -6.95 -3.04 -8.64
CA PHE A 81 -6.85 -4.16 -7.71
C PHE A 81 -5.39 -4.52 -7.41
N LYS A 82 -4.59 -4.73 -8.46
CA LYS A 82 -3.16 -5.05 -8.30
C LYS A 82 -2.40 -3.92 -7.63
N ALA A 83 -2.76 -2.66 -7.90
CA ALA A 83 -2.16 -1.49 -7.26
C ALA A 83 -2.42 -1.46 -5.75
N LEU A 84 -3.68 -1.66 -5.35
CA LEU A 84 -4.07 -1.75 -3.94
C LEU A 84 -3.36 -2.90 -3.22
N CYS A 85 -3.24 -4.07 -3.86
CA CYS A 85 -2.48 -5.17 -3.27
C CYS A 85 -1.01 -4.79 -3.04
N ILE A 86 -0.39 -4.04 -3.96
CA ILE A 86 0.98 -3.53 -3.78
C ILE A 86 1.06 -2.54 -2.62
N HIS A 87 0.07 -1.64 -2.51
CA HIS A 87 -0.04 -0.69 -1.40
C HIS A 87 0.02 -1.42 -0.06
N GLU A 88 -0.92 -2.35 0.15
CA GLU A 88 -1.09 -3.08 1.41
C GLU A 88 0.16 -3.88 1.78
N VAL A 89 0.79 -4.58 0.82
CA VAL A 89 2.02 -5.34 1.07
C VAL A 89 3.17 -4.44 1.51
N ILE A 90 3.33 -3.29 0.87
CA ILE A 90 4.45 -2.38 1.15
C ILE A 90 4.20 -1.66 2.46
N GLU A 91 3.00 -1.16 2.71
CA GLU A 91 2.64 -0.48 3.95
C GLU A 91 2.85 -1.40 5.15
N LYS A 92 2.33 -2.63 5.07
CA LYS A 92 2.58 -3.69 6.04
C LYS A 92 4.06 -3.88 6.32
N PHE A 93 4.86 -4.13 5.28
CA PHE A 93 6.28 -4.40 5.44
C PHE A 93 6.99 -3.24 6.14
N LEU A 94 6.66 -2.00 5.79
CA LEU A 94 7.27 -0.83 6.38
C LEU A 94 6.92 -0.66 7.86
N VAL A 95 5.67 -0.92 8.22
CA VAL A 95 5.22 -0.90 9.62
C VAL A 95 5.86 -2.04 10.41
N GLU A 96 5.78 -3.28 9.94
CA GLU A 96 6.27 -4.46 10.66
C GLU A 96 7.80 -4.51 10.75
N LYS A 97 8.52 -4.15 9.69
CA LYS A 97 9.98 -4.30 9.64
C LYS A 97 10.73 -3.12 10.25
N PHE A 98 10.20 -1.90 10.08
CA PHE A 98 10.92 -0.67 10.44
C PHE A 98 10.20 0.19 11.48
N GLY A 99 8.99 -0.19 11.92
CA GLY A 99 8.24 0.61 12.90
C GLY A 99 7.89 2.00 12.38
N LEU A 100 7.65 2.13 11.07
CA LEU A 100 7.20 3.39 10.49
C LEU A 100 5.80 3.74 10.97
N ARG A 101 5.53 5.04 11.13
CA ARG A 101 4.20 5.54 11.45
C ARG A 101 3.30 5.29 10.25
N LEU A 102 2.13 4.69 10.50
CA LEU A 102 1.23 4.19 9.45
C LEU A 102 0.89 5.32 8.46
N ASP A 103 0.15 6.33 8.90
CA ASP A 103 -0.41 7.36 8.01
C ASP A 103 0.65 8.39 7.54
N GLU A 104 1.65 8.66 8.37
CA GLU A 104 2.64 9.72 8.09
C GLU A 104 3.84 9.27 7.25
N GLU A 105 4.16 7.97 7.26
CA GLU A 105 5.42 7.47 6.70
C GLU A 105 5.21 6.25 5.81
N ALA A 106 4.59 5.19 6.33
CA ALA A 106 4.39 3.95 5.57
C ALA A 106 3.41 4.15 4.42
N HIS A 107 2.26 4.79 4.71
CA HIS A 107 1.22 5.12 3.74
C HIS A 107 1.77 5.96 2.59
N VAL A 108 2.55 7.00 2.90
CA VAL A 108 3.16 7.88 1.89
C VAL A 108 4.02 7.09 0.90
N VAL A 109 4.81 6.13 1.39
CA VAL A 109 5.60 5.26 0.52
C VAL A 109 4.71 4.31 -0.27
N ALA A 110 3.75 3.65 0.39
CA ALA A 110 2.83 2.70 -0.24
C ALA A 110 2.02 3.35 -1.38
N THR A 111 1.39 4.49 -1.12
CA THR A 111 0.66 5.31 -2.12
C THR A 111 1.54 5.70 -3.29
N ARG A 112 2.81 6.04 -3.04
CA ARG A 112 3.76 6.33 -4.13
C ARG A 112 3.99 5.10 -5.01
N LYS A 113 4.10 3.89 -4.43
CA LYS A 113 4.36 2.64 -5.17
C LYS A 113 3.12 2.12 -5.89
N GLU A 114 1.95 2.32 -5.31
CA GLU A 114 0.67 2.12 -5.96
C GLU A 114 0.55 2.99 -7.22
N LYS A 115 0.81 4.29 -7.09
CA LYS A 115 0.80 5.24 -8.21
C LYS A 115 1.79 4.86 -9.31
N GLU A 116 3.03 4.56 -8.95
CA GLU A 116 4.07 4.12 -9.89
C GLU A 116 3.63 2.88 -10.67
N TYR A 117 3.00 1.91 -10.00
CA TYR A 117 2.47 0.72 -10.66
C TYR A 117 1.33 1.06 -11.62
N LEU A 118 0.34 1.84 -11.19
CA LEU A 118 -0.80 2.24 -12.03
C LEU A 118 -0.35 2.96 -13.29
N GLU A 119 0.52 3.95 -13.15
CA GLU A 119 1.07 4.71 -14.28
C GLU A 119 1.87 3.80 -15.22
N SER A 120 2.67 2.86 -14.69
CA SER A 120 3.41 1.88 -15.52
C SER A 120 2.51 0.94 -16.33
N LYS A 121 1.25 0.80 -15.92
CA LYS A 121 0.23 0.01 -16.62
C LYS A 121 -0.73 0.90 -17.41
N GLY A 122 -0.42 2.19 -17.63
CA GLY A 122 -1.27 3.11 -18.38
C GLY A 122 -2.61 3.43 -17.69
N GLY A 123 -2.67 3.32 -16.37
CA GLY A 123 -3.82 3.71 -15.56
C GLY A 123 -3.80 5.20 -15.17
N SER A 124 -4.96 5.74 -14.82
CA SER A 124 -5.13 7.12 -14.34
C SER A 124 -5.14 7.15 -12.80
N TRP A 125 -4.12 7.78 -12.19
CA TRP A 125 -4.08 7.98 -10.73
C TRP A 125 -5.32 8.70 -10.23
N LYS A 126 -5.72 9.79 -10.88
CA LYS A 126 -6.87 10.60 -10.47
C LYS A 126 -8.17 9.79 -10.46
N SER A 127 -8.37 8.94 -11.46
CA SER A 127 -9.55 8.07 -11.53
C SER A 127 -9.53 7.00 -10.45
N HIS A 128 -8.35 6.45 -10.16
CA HIS A 128 -8.14 5.46 -9.10
C HIS A 128 -8.40 6.06 -7.70
N GLU A 129 -7.79 7.19 -7.41
CA GLU A 129 -7.93 7.92 -6.14
C GLU A 129 -9.38 8.30 -5.88
N LEU A 130 -10.11 8.81 -6.90
CA LEU A 130 -11.54 9.08 -6.78
C LEU A 130 -12.32 7.81 -6.43
N MET A 131 -12.07 6.69 -7.10
CA MET A 131 -12.75 5.43 -6.80
C MET A 131 -12.49 4.97 -5.36
N VAL A 132 -11.24 4.99 -4.89
CA VAL A 132 -10.89 4.62 -3.51
C VAL A 132 -11.56 5.55 -2.50
N TYR A 133 -11.48 6.87 -2.75
CA TYR A 133 -12.08 7.91 -1.90
C TYR A 133 -13.60 7.82 -1.83
N TRP A 134 -14.28 7.58 -2.96
CA TRP A 134 -15.73 7.48 -3.02
C TRP A 134 -16.26 6.24 -2.30
N ASP A 135 -15.55 5.12 -2.35
CA ASP A 135 -15.93 3.94 -1.57
C ASP A 135 -15.77 4.20 -0.07
N TRP A 136 -14.65 4.83 0.35
CA TRP A 136 -14.45 5.26 1.74
C TRP A 136 -15.59 6.18 2.23
N HIS A 137 -15.98 7.18 1.43
CA HIS A 137 -17.06 8.10 1.81
C HIS A 137 -18.44 7.44 1.86
N LYS A 138 -18.76 6.55 0.91
CA LYS A 138 -20.03 5.79 0.92
C LYS A 138 -20.13 4.81 2.09
N GLN A 139 -19.01 4.41 2.66
CA GLN A 139 -18.93 3.50 3.79
C GLN A 139 -18.94 4.24 5.14
N GLY A 140 -18.44 5.48 5.19
CA GLY A 140 -18.47 6.36 6.38
C GLY A 140 -19.79 7.10 6.64
N GLU A 141 -20.71 7.16 5.66
CA GLU A 141 -22.08 7.70 5.84
C GLU A 141 -23.08 6.68 6.44
N ARG A 142 -22.61 5.68 7.19
CA ARG A 142 -23.46 4.71 7.90
C ARG A 142 -23.38 4.83 9.41
#